data_AF-A0A433Q5P5-F1
#
_entry.id   AF-A0A433Q5P5-F1
#
_cell.length_a   1.000
_cell.length_b   1.000
_cell.length_c   1.000
_cell.angle_alpha   90.00
_cell.angle_beta   90.00
_cell.angle_gamma   90.00
#
_symmetry.space_group_name_H-M   'P 1'
#
loop_
_entity.id
_entity.type
_entity.pdbx_description
1 polymer ?
#
loop_
_entity_poly.entity_id
_entity_poly.type
_entity_poly.pdbx_seq_one_letter_code
_entity_poly.pdbx_strand_id
1 'polypeptide(L)'
;MTFGGRYIILLMAIFSIYTGMIYNDVFSRSMNLFETGFNWPENWTLGQLIEAKPNGHVYAFGIDPTWHGADNSLMFSNSYKMKQAIVFGVAHVCILSVSFLMLITLTEYPLSSKPDACQSLHYF
;
A
#
# COMPACT_ATOMS: atom_id res chain seq x y z
N MET A 1 -6.22 6.41 28.87
CA MET A 1 -5.75 6.70 27.49
C MET A 1 -6.40 5.79 26.44
N THR A 2 -6.39 4.46 26.62
CA THR A 2 -6.94 3.47 25.66
C THR A 2 -8.43 3.61 25.36
N PHE A 3 -9.28 3.96 26.33
CA PHE A 3 -10.73 4.11 26.09
C PHE A 3 -11.09 5.26 25.12
N GLY A 4 -10.28 6.33 25.10
CA GLY A 4 -10.44 7.45 24.16
C GLY A 4 -10.02 7.11 22.73
N GLY A 5 -9.02 6.25 22.57
CA GLY A 5 -8.46 5.82 21.28
C GLY A 5 -9.11 4.56 20.68
N ARG A 6 -10.24 4.07 21.22
CA ARG A 6 -10.88 2.81 20.82
C ARG A 6 -11.11 2.68 19.31
N TYR A 7 -11.47 3.76 18.63
CA TYR A 7 -11.69 3.76 17.18
C TYR A 7 -10.39 3.69 16.39
N ILE A 8 -9.32 4.29 16.90
CA ILE A 8 -7.98 4.24 16.28
C ILE A 8 -7.46 2.80 16.36
N ILE A 9 -7.58 2.15 17.52
CA ILE A 9 -7.15 0.76 17.72
C ILE A 9 -7.95 -0.17 16.79
N LEU A 10 -9.27 0.03 16.68
CA LEU A 10 -10.13 -0.75 15.79
C LEU A 10 -9.73 -0.57 14.32
N LEU A 11 -9.51 0.67 13.86
CA LEU A 11 -9.07 0.94 12.49
C LEU A 11 -7.70 0.34 12.20
N MET A 12 -6.74 0.48 13.11
CA MET A 12 -5.41 -0.14 12.97
C MET A 12 -5.50 -1.67 12.89
N ALA A 13 -6.37 -2.29 13.69
CA ALA A 13 -6.57 -3.74 13.64
C ALA A 13 -7.15 -4.21 12.29
N ILE A 14 -8.19 -3.55 11.77
CA ILE A 14 -8.78 -3.89 10.47
C ILE A 14 -7.78 -3.71 9.33
N PHE A 15 -7.04 -2.60 9.31
CA PHE A 15 -6.01 -2.38 8.29
C PHE A 15 -4.87 -3.38 8.40
N SER A 16 -4.48 -3.80 9.61
CA SER A 16 -3.48 -4.85 9.80
C SER A 16 -3.95 -6.22 9.31
N ILE A 17 -5.24 -6.55 9.48
CA ILE A 17 -5.81 -7.79 8.94
C ILE A 17 -5.80 -7.74 7.41
N TYR A 18 -6.18 -6.61 6.82
CA TYR A 18 -6.16 -6.41 5.36
C TYR A 18 -4.76 -6.58 4.76
N THR A 19 -3.74 -5.93 5.34
CA THR A 19 -2.37 -6.06 4.85
C THR A 19 -1.80 -7.45 5.08
N GLY A 20 -2.11 -8.11 6.22
CA GLY A 20 -1.74 -9.50 6.47
C GLY A 20 -2.31 -10.47 5.43
N MET A 21 -3.56 -10.26 5.02
CA MET A 21 -4.18 -11.04 3.93
C MET A 21 -3.53 -10.78 2.57
N ILE A 22 -3.13 -9.54 2.25
CA ILE A 22 -2.38 -9.23 1.02
C ILE A 22 -1.02 -9.94 1.00
N TYR A 23 -0.28 -9.92 2.11
CA TYR A 23 0.98 -10.64 2.22
C TYR A 23 0.79 -12.17 2.26
N ASN A 24 -0.46 -12.62 2.42
CA ASN A 24 -0.81 -14.02 2.58
C ASN A 24 -0.01 -14.70 3.70
N ASP A 25 0.06 -14.03 4.86
CA ASP A 25 0.76 -14.53 6.04
C ASP A 25 -0.13 -14.42 7.27
N VAL A 26 -0.52 -15.58 7.81
CA VAL A 26 -1.25 -15.71 9.08
C VAL A 26 -0.43 -16.61 10.00
N PHE A 27 0.07 -16.04 11.10
CA PHE A 27 0.96 -16.73 12.05
C PHE A 27 2.19 -17.38 11.40
N SER A 28 2.81 -16.72 10.41
CA SER A 28 3.96 -17.24 9.65
C SER A 28 3.64 -18.45 8.79
N ARG A 29 2.38 -18.61 8.38
CA ARG A 29 1.92 -19.63 7.43
C ARG A 29 1.19 -18.98 6.26
N SER A 30 1.47 -19.46 5.06
CA SER A 30 0.72 -19.09 3.86
C SER A 30 -0.60 -19.84 3.77
N MET A 31 -1.65 -19.15 3.30
CA MET A 31 -2.96 -19.75 3.07
C MET A 31 -3.11 -20.05 1.58
N ASN A 32 -3.43 -21.30 1.23
CA ASN A 32 -3.72 -21.69 -0.15
C ASN A 32 -5.20 -21.48 -0.45
N LEU A 33 -5.57 -20.26 -0.83
CA LEU A 33 -6.97 -19.85 -1.05
C LEU A 33 -7.41 -20.00 -2.52
N PHE A 34 -6.47 -19.84 -3.46
CA PHE A 34 -6.73 -19.85 -4.90
C PHE A 34 -5.73 -20.75 -5.64
N GLU A 35 -5.98 -21.00 -6.92
CA GLU A 35 -5.05 -21.73 -7.78
C GLU A 35 -3.69 -21.01 -7.88
N THR A 36 -2.61 -21.76 -7.67
CA THR A 36 -1.24 -21.23 -7.70
C THR A 36 -0.79 -20.95 -9.14
N GLY A 37 -0.03 -19.88 -9.31
CA GLY A 37 0.56 -19.50 -10.60
C GLY A 37 1.75 -20.38 -10.99
N PHE A 38 2.20 -21.25 -10.10
CA PHE A 38 3.37 -22.10 -10.26
C PHE A 38 3.02 -23.58 -10.05
N ASN A 39 3.55 -24.44 -10.91
CA ASN A 39 3.52 -25.89 -10.75
C ASN A 39 4.91 -26.43 -10.44
N TRP A 40 4.96 -27.38 -9.53
CA TRP A 40 6.16 -28.15 -9.23
C TRP A 40 6.35 -29.27 -10.25
N PRO A 41 7.60 -29.57 -10.67
CA PRO A 41 7.87 -30.70 -11.55
C PRO A 41 7.61 -32.04 -10.84
N GLU A 42 6.96 -32.98 -11.54
CA GLU A 42 6.62 -34.30 -10.99
C GLU A 42 7.85 -35.22 -10.82
N ASN A 43 8.86 -35.06 -11.68
CA ASN A 43 10.09 -35.84 -11.64
C ASN A 43 11.18 -35.09 -10.87
N TRP A 44 11.32 -35.40 -9.58
CA TRP A 44 12.36 -34.83 -8.73
C TRP A 44 13.10 -35.92 -7.95
N THR A 45 14.38 -35.69 -7.68
CA THR A 45 15.20 -36.55 -6.81
C THR A 45 15.38 -35.87 -5.46
N LEU A 46 15.46 -36.66 -4.38
CA LEU A 46 15.63 -36.13 -3.03
C LEU A 46 16.96 -35.37 -2.93
N GLY A 47 16.90 -34.06 -2.66
CA GLY A 47 18.07 -33.20 -2.50
C GLY A 47 18.48 -32.38 -3.74
N GLN A 48 17.77 -32.51 -4.86
CA GLN A 48 17.97 -31.64 -6.02
C GLN A 48 17.19 -30.33 -5.87
N LEU A 49 17.81 -29.21 -6.27
CA LEU A 49 17.15 -27.91 -6.33
C LEU A 49 16.13 -27.94 -7.48
N ILE A 50 14.86 -27.75 -7.16
CA ILE A 50 13.75 -27.76 -8.11
C ILE A 50 13.24 -26.34 -8.33
N GLU A 51 13.07 -25.97 -9.60
CA GLU A 51 12.49 -24.69 -9.98
C GLU A 51 11.00 -24.88 -10.29
N ALA A 52 10.16 -24.05 -9.67
CA ALA A 52 8.73 -24.04 -9.96
C ALA A 52 8.49 -23.40 -11.35
N LYS A 53 7.72 -24.08 -12.20
CA LYS A 53 7.41 -23.59 -13.56
C LYS A 53 6.17 -22.70 -13.52
N PRO A 54 6.18 -21.53 -14.20
CA PRO A 54 5.00 -20.68 -14.27
C PRO A 54 3.93 -21.35 -15.16
N ASN A 55 2.69 -21.36 -14.67
CA ASN A 55 1.54 -21.98 -15.34
C ASN A 55 0.81 -21.02 -16.28
N GLY A 56 1.25 -19.76 -16.37
CA GLY A 56 0.54 -18.69 -17.05
C GLY A 56 -0.61 -18.09 -16.24
N HIS A 57 -0.93 -18.65 -15.07
CA HIS A 57 -1.92 -18.13 -14.15
C HIS A 57 -1.29 -17.15 -13.15
N VAL A 58 -2.00 -16.07 -12.85
CA VAL A 58 -1.62 -15.08 -11.83
C VAL A 58 -2.52 -15.27 -10.62
N TYR A 59 -1.93 -15.35 -9.44
CA TYR A 59 -2.68 -15.52 -8.20
C TYR A 59 -3.66 -14.36 -8.00
N ALA A 60 -4.93 -14.67 -7.75
CA ALA A 60 -6.02 -13.70 -7.81
C ALA A 60 -5.96 -12.64 -6.71
N PHE A 61 -5.41 -12.96 -5.55
CA PHE A 61 -5.41 -12.05 -4.40
C PHE A 61 -4.22 -12.27 -3.48
N GLY A 62 -3.36 -11.25 -3.35
CA GLY A 62 -2.19 -11.28 -2.48
C GLY A 62 -0.98 -11.99 -3.11
N ILE A 63 -0.05 -12.44 -2.26
CA ILE A 63 1.14 -13.17 -2.68
C ILE A 63 0.83 -14.67 -2.81
N ASP A 64 1.31 -15.27 -3.91
CA ASP A 64 1.16 -16.71 -4.17
C ASP A 64 1.79 -17.53 -3.02
N PRO A 65 1.05 -18.49 -2.43
CA PRO A 65 1.53 -19.36 -1.36
C PRO A 65 2.80 -20.13 -1.71
N THR A 66 3.06 -20.39 -3.00
CA THR A 66 4.21 -21.14 -3.51
C THR A 66 5.54 -20.45 -3.19
N TRP A 67 5.53 -19.14 -2.97
CA TRP A 67 6.72 -18.40 -2.53
C TRP A 67 7.11 -18.71 -1.08
N HIS A 68 6.22 -19.30 -0.28
CA HIS A 68 6.51 -19.66 1.09
C HIS A 68 7.43 -20.89 1.13
N GLY A 69 8.64 -20.72 1.64
CA GLY A 69 9.64 -21.80 1.73
C GLY A 69 10.54 -21.96 0.50
N ALA A 70 10.42 -21.10 -0.51
CA ALA A 70 11.37 -21.05 -1.61
C ALA A 70 12.71 -20.42 -1.16
N ASP A 71 13.84 -20.92 -1.66
CA ASP A 71 15.18 -20.38 -1.33
C ASP A 71 15.35 -18.91 -1.73
N ASN A 72 14.68 -18.49 -2.81
CA ASN A 72 14.69 -17.13 -3.32
C ASN A 72 13.53 -16.26 -2.81
N SER A 73 12.74 -16.74 -1.85
CA SER A 73 11.59 -16.03 -1.27
C SER A 73 11.97 -14.68 -0.67
N LEU A 74 13.15 -14.59 -0.05
CA LEU A 74 13.66 -13.37 0.57
C LEU A 74 14.03 -12.31 -0.47
N MET A 75 14.65 -12.73 -1.59
CA MET A 75 15.04 -11.81 -2.67
C MET A 75 13.82 -11.21 -3.38
N PHE A 76 12.79 -12.03 -3.59
CA PHE A 76 11.49 -11.59 -4.11
C PHE A 76 10.79 -10.61 -3.14
N SER A 77 10.62 -11.03 -1.88
CA SER A 77 9.89 -10.25 -0.87
C SER A 77 10.54 -8.90 -0.56
N ASN A 78 11.87 -8.83 -0.57
CA ASN A 78 12.60 -7.58 -0.34
C ASN A 78 12.34 -6.58 -1.49
N SER A 79 12.47 -7.04 -2.74
CA SER A 79 12.21 -6.22 -3.92
C SER A 79 10.76 -5.73 -3.97
N TYR A 80 9.81 -6.59 -3.60
CA TYR A 80 8.39 -6.24 -3.53
C TYR A 80 8.13 -5.15 -2.49
N LYS A 81 8.62 -5.32 -1.26
CA LYS A 81 8.43 -4.34 -0.17
C LYS A 81 9.00 -2.97 -0.50
N MET A 82 10.18 -2.93 -1.15
CA MET A 82 10.78 -1.66 -1.58
C MET A 82 9.90 -0.94 -2.61
N LYS A 83 9.47 -1.65 -3.66
CA LYS A 83 8.64 -1.06 -4.72
C LYS A 83 7.27 -0.60 -4.18
N GLN A 84 6.67 -1.40 -3.31
CA GLN A 84 5.41 -1.05 -2.65
C GLN A 84 5.55 0.21 -1.79
N ALA A 85 6.65 0.37 -1.04
CA ALA A 85 6.91 1.55 -0.22
C ALA A 85 7.03 2.83 -1.07
N ILE A 86 7.68 2.76 -2.24
CA ILE A 86 7.79 3.89 -3.17
C ILE A 86 6.41 4.29 -3.69
N VAL A 87 5.58 3.33 -4.11
CA VAL A 87 4.23 3.61 -4.62
C VAL A 87 3.36 4.28 -3.55
N PHE A 88 3.37 3.78 -2.32
CA PHE A 88 2.63 4.41 -1.22
C PHE A 88 3.19 5.77 -0.84
N GLY A 89 4.51 5.96 -0.89
CA GLY A 89 5.14 7.26 -0.64
C GLY A 89 4.70 8.31 -1.65
N VAL A 90 4.74 8.00 -2.95
CA VAL A 90 4.29 8.92 -4.01
C VAL A 90 2.80 9.21 -3.89
N ALA A 91 1.97 8.17 -3.68
CA ALA A 91 0.53 8.35 -3.48
C ALA A 91 0.21 9.27 -2.28
N HIS A 92 0.93 9.09 -1.17
CA HIS A 92 0.76 9.92 0.02
C HIS A 92 1.11 11.38 -0.24
N VAL A 93 2.25 11.66 -0.87
CA VAL A 93 2.69 13.03 -1.19
C VAL A 93 1.73 13.71 -2.17
N CYS A 94 1.20 12.98 -3.15
CA CYS A 94 0.21 13.51 -4.09
C CYS A 94 -1.13 13.86 -3.40
N ILE A 95 -1.60 13.04 -2.47
CA ILE A 95 -2.85 13.34 -1.74
C ILE A 95 -2.66 14.56 -0.83
N LEU A 96 -1.50 14.66 -0.17
CA LEU A 96 -1.17 15.81 0.67
C LEU A 96 -1.05 17.11 -0.14
N SER A 97 -0.44 17.06 -1.33
CA SER A 97 -0.26 18.27 -2.15
C SER A 97 -1.58 18.86 -2.65
N VAL A 98 -2.55 18.02 -3.01
CA VAL A 98 -3.90 18.46 -3.41
C VAL A 98 -4.64 19.09 -2.25
N SER A 99 -4.54 18.50 -1.05
CA SER A 99 -5.16 19.04 0.17
C SER A 99 -4.55 20.40 0.55
N PHE A 100 -3.23 20.56 0.37
CA PHE A 100 -2.53 21.81 0.62
C PHE A 100 -2.91 22.90 -0.40
N LEU A 101 -3.03 22.56 -1.69
CA LEU A 101 -3.50 23.49 -2.71
C LEU A 101 -4.92 23.98 -2.43
N MET A 102 -5.82 23.10 -1.99
CA MET A 102 -7.17 23.49 -1.57
C MET A 102 -7.12 24.51 -0.41
N LEU A 103 -6.23 24.33 0.56
CA LEU A 103 -6.05 25.28 1.65
C LEU A 103 -5.55 26.65 1.16
N ILE A 104 -4.60 26.68 0.22
CA ILE A 104 -4.11 27.94 -0.39
C ILE A 104 -5.27 28.67 -1.08
N THR A 105 -6.08 27.96 -1.86
CA THR A 105 -7.24 28.59 -2.54
C THR A 105 -8.23 29.20 -1.55
N LEU A 106 -8.48 28.55 -0.41
CA LEU A 106 -9.36 29.09 0.63
C LEU A 106 -8.74 30.27 1.38
N THR A 107 -7.40 30.36 1.46
CA THR A 107 -6.71 31.53 2.05
C THR A 107 -6.63 32.74 1.11
N GLU A 108 -6.70 32.56 -0.20
CA GLU A 108 -6.69 33.66 -1.18
C GLU A 108 -8.09 34.21 -1.52
N TYR A 109 -9.16 33.42 -1.38
CA TYR A 109 -10.55 33.89 -1.51
C TYR A 109 -10.93 35.13 -0.66
N PRO A 110 -10.49 35.31 0.61
CA PRO A 110 -10.85 36.50 1.40
C PRO A 110 -10.12 37.79 1.00
N LEU A 111 -9.10 37.75 0.14
CA LEU A 111 -8.34 38.94 -0.29
C LEU A 111 -8.88 39.57 -1.59
N SER A 112 -9.54 38.80 -2.46
CA SER A 112 -10.12 39.31 -3.72
C SER A 112 -11.52 39.93 -3.58
N SER A 113 -12.18 39.79 -2.41
CA SER A 113 -13.54 40.31 -2.19
C SER A 113 -13.60 41.65 -1.46
N LYS A 114 -12.45 42.29 -1.15
CA LYS A 114 -12.44 43.68 -0.71
C LYS A 114 -12.47 44.56 -1.96
N PRO A 115 -13.62 45.15 -2.34
CA PRO A 115 -13.61 46.19 -3.35
C PRO A 115 -12.70 47.31 -2.89
N ASP A 116 -11.94 47.85 -3.84
CA ASP A 116 -10.95 48.90 -3.73
C ASP A 116 -11.38 50.06 -2.80
N ALA A 117 -11.01 49.99 -1.52
CA ALA A 117 -11.20 51.09 -0.57
C ALA A 117 -10.02 52.10 -0.61
N CYS A 118 -9.10 51.97 -1.57
CA CYS A 118 -7.95 52.84 -1.75
C CYS A 118 -8.13 53.75 -2.98
N GLN A 119 -9.27 54.45 -3.06
CA GLN A 119 -9.47 55.51 -4.07
C GLN A 119 -10.12 56.77 -3.50
N SER A 120 -10.24 56.91 -2.16
CA SER A 120 -10.82 58.11 -1.52
C SER A 120 -9.82 59.01 -0.76
N LEU A 121 -8.54 58.68 -0.68
CA LEU A 121 -7.52 59.46 0.04
C LEU A 121 -6.68 60.39 -0.88
N HIS A 122 -7.31 60.95 -1.92
CA HIS A 122 -6.74 62.00 -2.77
C HIS A 122 -7.52 63.33 -2.68
N TYR A 123 -8.42 63.45 -1.70
CA TYR A 123 -9.16 64.68 -1.41
C TYR A 123 -9.34 64.83 0.12
N PHE A 124 -8.26 64.96 0.88
CA PHE A 124 -8.17 65.74 2.12
C PHE A 124 -6.70 65.97 2.47
#